data_AF-A0A1V1SZY7-F1
#
_entry.id   AF-A0A1V1SZY7-F1
#
_cell.length_a   1.000
_cell.length_b   1.000
_cell.length_c   1.000
_cell.angle_alpha   90.00
_cell.angle_beta   90.00
_cell.angle_gamma   90.00
#
_symmetry.space_group_name_H-M   'P 1'
#
loop_
_entity.id
_entity.type
_entity.pdbx_description
1 polymer ?
#
loop_
_entity_poly.entity_id
_entity_poly.type
_entity_poly.pdbx_seq_one_letter_code
_entity_poly.pdbx_strand_id
1 'polypeptide(L)'
;MRAISTLTPIVSLLPLALSIPHGRQVVHEFDLTELHGTFPTNGVYGTGPINSSLSISITYPDPSSDSGANLTTTCSTAWPASIGPGPTDWATCEDSSVQWRLPADGWSSYGNYRVELYQTLTDDGAGLDATHYLTFNPGTTSDPNAYLSCLQMGKFTPTICQINGPLSRVPGPVVMYASEETARPN
;
A
#
# COMPACT_ATOMS: atom_id res chain seq x y z
N MET A 1 7.72 -52.97 66.06
CA MET A 1 6.37 -52.62 65.55
C MET A 1 6.50 -51.31 64.79
N ARG A 2 6.08 -51.29 63.52
CA ARG A 2 6.21 -50.16 62.59
C ARG A 2 5.00 -49.23 62.75
N ALA A 3 5.22 -47.93 62.93
CA ALA A 3 4.17 -46.93 62.78
C ALA A 3 4.12 -46.47 61.30
N ILE A 4 2.91 -46.45 60.75
CA ILE A 4 2.61 -46.15 59.35
C ILE A 4 2.51 -44.63 59.20
N SER A 5 3.29 -44.08 58.26
CA SER A 5 3.26 -42.68 57.84
C SER A 5 2.15 -42.51 56.79
N THR A 6 1.19 -41.62 57.01
CA THR A 6 0.16 -41.23 56.04
C THR A 6 0.53 -39.90 55.40
N LEU A 7 0.95 -39.94 54.14
CA LEU A 7 1.14 -38.78 53.26
C LEU A 7 -0.19 -38.49 52.52
N THR A 8 -0.79 -37.33 52.77
CA THR A 8 -1.87 -36.78 51.94
C THR A 8 -1.28 -35.99 50.77
N PRO A 9 -1.64 -36.27 49.50
CA PRO A 9 -1.23 -35.44 48.39
C PRO A 9 -2.13 -34.20 48.31
N ILE A 10 -1.51 -33.01 48.38
CA ILE A 10 -2.17 -31.74 48.08
C ILE A 10 -2.20 -31.63 46.55
N VAL A 11 -3.40 -31.70 45.97
CA VAL A 11 -3.64 -31.44 44.55
C VAL A 11 -3.41 -29.95 44.29
N SER A 12 -2.32 -29.63 43.59
CA SER A 12 -2.03 -28.27 43.12
C SER A 12 -3.00 -27.94 41.98
N LEU A 13 -3.97 -27.06 42.28
CA LEU A 13 -4.82 -26.44 41.27
C LEU A 13 -3.96 -25.44 40.48
N LEU A 14 -3.66 -25.77 39.22
CA LEU A 14 -3.07 -24.83 38.26
C LEU A 14 -3.91 -23.55 38.24
N PRO A 15 -3.32 -22.36 38.43
CA PRO A 15 -3.97 -21.15 37.97
C PRO A 15 -4.00 -21.22 36.44
N LEU A 16 -5.21 -21.22 35.87
CA LEU A 16 -5.41 -20.83 34.49
C LEU A 16 -4.79 -19.43 34.34
N ALA A 17 -3.63 -19.37 33.69
CA ALA A 17 -3.07 -18.11 33.24
C ALA A 17 -4.15 -17.44 32.38
N LEU A 18 -4.63 -16.28 32.84
CA LEU A 18 -5.48 -15.40 32.06
C LEU A 18 -4.77 -15.15 30.73
N SER A 19 -5.36 -15.62 29.64
CA SER A 19 -5.07 -15.07 28.33
C SER A 19 -5.48 -13.60 28.38
N ILE A 20 -4.49 -12.71 28.47
CA ILE A 20 -4.70 -11.29 28.29
C ILE A 20 -5.32 -11.13 26.89
N PRO A 21 -6.52 -10.52 26.76
CA PRO A 21 -7.05 -10.24 25.43
C PRO A 21 -6.04 -9.34 24.73
N HIS A 22 -5.65 -9.77 23.53
CA HIS A 22 -4.76 -9.04 22.64
C HIS A 22 -5.22 -7.58 22.60
N GLY A 23 -4.34 -6.67 23.02
CA GLY A 23 -4.58 -5.24 22.88
C GLY A 23 -4.98 -4.93 21.45
N ARG A 24 -5.86 -3.95 21.28
CA ARG A 24 -6.25 -3.37 19.98
C ARG A 24 -4.97 -3.22 19.15
N GLN A 25 -4.76 -4.08 18.15
CA GLN A 25 -3.68 -3.86 17.19
C GLN A 25 -3.90 -2.45 16.64
N VAL A 26 -2.91 -1.57 16.81
CA VAL A 26 -2.91 -0.28 16.13
C VAL A 26 -2.66 -0.65 14.68
N VAL A 27 -3.74 -0.70 13.91
CA VAL A 27 -3.64 -0.93 12.48
C VAL A 27 -3.21 0.40 11.89
N HIS A 28 -1.98 0.45 11.41
CA HIS A 28 -1.47 1.61 10.68
C HIS A 28 -1.99 1.54 9.25
N GLU A 29 -2.55 2.64 8.75
CA GLU A 29 -3.23 2.69 7.45
C GLU A 29 -2.69 3.86 6.63
N PHE A 30 -2.31 3.59 5.38
CA PHE A 30 -2.12 4.59 4.35
C PHE A 30 -3.36 4.61 3.47
N ASP A 31 -3.98 5.77 3.34
CA ASP A 31 -5.13 5.97 2.47
C ASP A 31 -4.67 6.68 1.19
N LEU A 32 -4.65 5.96 0.07
CA LEU A 32 -4.43 6.57 -1.23
C LEU A 32 -5.73 7.24 -1.69
N THR A 33 -5.78 8.55 -1.54
CA THR A 33 -6.97 9.40 -1.73
C THR A 33 -7.14 9.92 -3.15
N GLU A 34 -6.04 10.15 -3.85
CA GLU A 34 -6.04 10.56 -5.25
C GLU A 34 -4.94 9.84 -6.03
N LEU A 35 -5.19 9.62 -7.33
CA LEU A 35 -4.23 9.06 -8.26
C LEU A 35 -4.49 9.62 -9.65
N HIS A 36 -3.42 10.06 -10.30
CA HIS A 36 -3.42 10.50 -11.68
C HIS A 36 -2.21 9.91 -12.41
N GLY A 37 -2.48 8.99 -13.34
CA GLY A 37 -1.49 8.32 -14.17
C GLY A 37 -1.67 8.67 -15.64
N THR A 38 -0.58 8.94 -16.33
CA THR A 38 -0.51 9.11 -17.80
C THR A 38 0.44 8.07 -18.34
N PHE A 39 -0.04 7.18 -19.20
CA PHE A 39 0.71 6.03 -19.69
C PHE A 39 0.60 5.84 -21.21
N PRO A 40 1.57 5.18 -21.85
CA PRO A 40 1.50 4.83 -23.26
C PRO A 40 0.27 3.97 -23.54
N THR A 41 -0.36 4.23 -24.69
CA THR A 41 -1.54 3.49 -25.12
C THR A 41 -1.13 2.20 -25.82
N ASN A 42 -1.57 1.06 -25.28
CA ASN A 42 -1.50 -0.23 -25.95
C ASN A 42 -2.78 -0.41 -26.78
N GLY A 43 -2.68 -0.40 -28.11
CA GLY A 43 -3.82 -0.59 -29.00
C GLY A 43 -3.47 -0.59 -30.49
N VAL A 44 -4.38 -1.14 -31.30
CA VAL A 44 -4.28 -1.27 -32.77
C VAL A 44 -4.12 0.05 -33.53
N TYR A 45 -4.36 1.18 -32.86
CA TYR A 45 -4.36 2.50 -33.48
C TYR A 45 -3.01 3.24 -33.35
N GLY A 46 -2.07 2.77 -32.54
CA GLY A 46 -0.69 3.28 -32.55
C GLY A 46 -0.07 3.39 -31.17
N THR A 47 1.15 2.88 -31.05
CA THR A 47 2.01 2.94 -29.88
C THR A 47 3.04 4.05 -30.10
N GLY A 48 2.63 5.31 -29.95
CA GLY A 48 3.58 6.42 -29.94
C GLY A 48 4.31 6.44 -28.60
N PRO A 49 5.65 6.56 -28.56
CA PRO A 49 6.36 6.76 -27.30
C PRO A 49 5.91 8.09 -26.71
N ILE A 50 5.28 8.06 -25.55
CA ILE A 50 4.96 9.25 -24.76
C ILE A 50 5.63 9.17 -23.40
N ASN A 51 5.99 10.33 -22.84
CA ASN A 51 6.43 10.37 -21.46
C ASN A 51 5.28 9.91 -20.57
N SER A 52 5.65 9.17 -19.53
CA SER A 52 4.69 8.66 -18.57
C SER A 52 4.85 9.42 -17.26
N SER A 53 3.78 9.50 -16.49
CA SER A 53 3.80 10.07 -15.15
C SER A 53 2.78 9.40 -14.26
N LEU A 54 3.08 9.31 -12.97
CA LEU A 54 2.12 8.89 -11.95
C LEU A 54 2.27 9.82 -10.75
N SER A 55 1.14 10.33 -10.28
CA SER A 55 1.02 11.14 -9.07
C SER A 55 -0.03 10.52 -8.17
N ILE A 56 0.27 10.36 -6.90
CA ILE A 56 -0.65 9.88 -5.87
C ILE A 56 -0.68 10.85 -4.70
N SER A 57 -1.84 10.99 -4.06
CA SER A 57 -1.98 11.70 -2.79
C SER A 57 -2.38 10.70 -1.72
N ILE A 58 -1.60 10.64 -0.65
CA ILE A 58 -1.76 9.67 0.42
C ILE A 58 -1.99 10.39 1.75
N THR A 59 -2.85 9.81 2.58
CA THR A 59 -3.03 10.20 3.98
C THR A 59 -2.47 9.09 4.87
N TYR A 60 -1.73 9.44 5.92
CA TYR A 60 -1.00 8.49 6.77
C TYR A 60 -0.91 9.00 8.21
N PRO A 61 -0.65 8.14 9.21
CA PRO A 61 -0.62 8.54 10.60
C PRO A 61 0.53 9.53 10.88
N ASP A 62 0.22 10.59 11.63
CA ASP A 62 1.24 11.50 12.15
C ASP A 62 1.95 10.83 13.34
N PRO A 63 3.24 10.47 13.22
CA PRO A 63 3.96 9.79 14.29
C PRO A 63 4.23 10.71 15.51
N SER A 64 4.07 12.03 15.34
CA SER A 64 4.21 13.01 16.40
C SER A 64 2.89 13.33 17.11
N SER A 65 1.76 12.78 16.64
CA SER A 65 0.44 13.10 17.16
C SER A 65 -0.01 12.19 18.29
N ASP A 66 -0.18 12.76 19.49
CA ASP A 66 -0.80 12.07 20.62
C ASP A 66 -2.32 11.85 20.45
N SER A 67 -2.95 12.52 19.47
CA SER A 67 -4.38 12.44 19.19
C SER A 67 -4.75 11.46 18.07
N GLY A 68 -3.76 10.85 17.42
CA GLY A 68 -3.98 10.02 16.22
C GLY A 68 -4.39 10.85 15.00
N ALA A 69 -3.82 12.04 14.83
CA ALA A 69 -4.01 12.82 13.61
C ALA A 69 -3.32 12.15 12.43
N ASN A 70 -3.77 12.50 11.22
CA ASN A 70 -3.13 12.06 9.98
C ASN A 70 -2.50 13.25 9.26
N LEU A 71 -1.43 12.98 8.53
CA LEU A 71 -0.79 13.88 7.57
C LEU A 71 -1.19 13.49 6.15
N THR A 72 -0.98 14.40 5.20
CA THR A 72 -1.19 14.16 3.77
C THR A 72 0.05 14.57 3.00
N THR A 73 0.48 13.76 2.03
CA THR A 73 1.58 14.07 1.14
C THR A 73 1.26 13.64 -0.29
N THR A 74 1.92 14.28 -1.25
CA THR A 74 1.90 13.87 -2.66
C THR A 74 3.19 13.13 -3.00
N CYS A 75 3.08 12.07 -3.79
CA CYS A 75 4.21 11.34 -4.34
C CYS A 75 4.07 11.32 -5.86
N SER A 76 5.09 11.77 -6.59
CA SER A 76 5.02 11.82 -8.05
C SER A 76 6.32 11.42 -8.72
N THR A 77 6.20 10.81 -9.89
CA THR A 77 7.34 10.42 -10.72
C THR A 77 6.93 10.50 -12.18
N ALA A 78 7.86 10.95 -13.02
CA ALA A 78 7.69 11.04 -14.45
C ALA A 78 8.91 10.42 -15.13
N TRP A 79 8.68 9.73 -16.24
CA TRP A 79 9.75 9.05 -16.96
C TRP A 79 9.62 9.17 -18.48
N PRO A 80 10.77 9.18 -19.18
CA PRO A 80 10.80 9.22 -20.63
C PRO A 80 10.08 8.04 -21.28
N ALA A 81 9.60 8.27 -22.49
CA ALA A 81 8.80 7.34 -23.27
C ALA A 81 9.43 5.98 -23.62
N SER A 82 10.74 5.85 -23.46
CA SER A 82 11.51 4.63 -23.79
C SER A 82 11.80 3.74 -22.58
N ILE A 83 11.27 4.09 -21.39
CA ILE A 83 11.50 3.37 -20.14
C ILE A 83 10.18 2.73 -19.70
N GLY A 84 10.15 1.40 -19.63
CA GLY A 84 8.97 0.62 -19.26
C GLY A 84 9.35 -0.70 -18.57
N PRO A 85 8.76 -1.04 -17.41
CA PRO A 85 7.95 -0.15 -16.55
C PRO A 85 8.77 1.06 -16.09
N GLY A 86 8.13 2.08 -15.52
CA GLY A 86 8.81 3.30 -15.06
C GLY A 86 9.91 3.06 -14.02
N PRO A 87 10.52 4.11 -13.45
CA PRO A 87 11.51 3.98 -12.40
C PRO A 87 10.98 3.13 -11.24
N THR A 88 11.76 2.11 -10.86
CA THR A 88 11.36 1.12 -9.84
C THR A 88 12.03 1.36 -8.50
N ASP A 89 12.99 2.29 -8.46
CA ASP A 89 13.66 2.71 -7.24
C ASP A 89 12.72 3.51 -6.35
N TRP A 90 12.98 3.45 -5.05
CA TRP A 90 12.32 4.29 -4.06
C TRP A 90 12.56 5.78 -4.36
N ALA A 91 11.47 6.50 -4.52
CA ALA A 91 11.45 7.96 -4.65
C ALA A 91 10.84 8.58 -3.39
N THR A 92 11.36 9.74 -3.01
CA THR A 92 10.82 10.49 -1.88
C THR A 92 9.57 11.26 -2.32
N CYS A 93 8.56 11.30 -1.46
CA CYS A 93 7.37 12.13 -1.64
C CYS A 93 7.66 13.60 -1.28
N GLU A 94 6.65 14.47 -1.29
CA GLU A 94 6.80 15.86 -0.84
C GLU A 94 7.18 15.93 0.65
N ASP A 95 6.55 15.10 1.50
CA ASP A 95 7.08 14.79 2.82
C ASP A 95 8.26 13.82 2.69
N SER A 96 9.43 14.26 3.15
CA SER A 96 10.67 13.48 3.08
C SER A 96 10.70 12.21 3.93
N SER A 97 9.81 12.11 4.92
CA SER A 97 9.65 10.91 5.74
C SER A 97 8.95 9.78 4.99
N VAL A 98 8.23 10.09 3.91
CA VAL A 98 7.51 9.11 3.10
C VAL A 98 8.19 8.91 1.75
N GLN A 99 8.29 7.65 1.38
CA GLN A 99 8.85 7.21 0.12
C GLN A 99 7.89 6.25 -0.55
N TRP A 100 8.00 6.15 -1.86
CA TRP A 100 7.14 5.29 -2.64
C TRP A 100 7.90 4.68 -3.80
N ARG A 101 7.39 3.57 -4.33
CA ARG A 101 7.90 2.98 -5.57
C ARG A 101 6.84 2.20 -6.31
N LEU A 102 7.20 1.90 -7.55
CA LEU A 102 6.47 1.02 -8.45
C LEU A 102 7.41 -0.16 -8.77
N PRO A 103 7.37 -1.23 -7.96
CA PRO A 103 8.36 -2.30 -8.01
C PRO A 103 8.36 -2.99 -9.38
N ALA A 104 9.53 -3.45 -9.85
CA ALA A 104 9.71 -3.99 -11.19
C ALA A 104 8.78 -5.19 -11.49
N ASP A 105 8.60 -6.07 -10.50
CA ASP A 105 7.72 -7.24 -10.54
C ASP A 105 6.25 -6.90 -10.22
N GLY A 106 5.95 -5.64 -9.91
CA GLY A 106 4.63 -5.16 -9.58
C GLY A 106 3.73 -4.90 -10.78
N TRP A 107 4.20 -5.02 -12.01
CA TRP A 107 3.45 -4.62 -13.20
C TRP A 107 2.94 -5.81 -14.02
N SER A 108 1.64 -5.81 -14.32
CA SER A 108 1.07 -6.66 -15.39
C SER A 108 0.64 -5.84 -16.60
N SER A 109 0.28 -4.56 -16.40
CA SER A 109 0.02 -3.58 -17.46
C SER A 109 0.00 -2.16 -16.89
N TYR A 110 -0.08 -1.12 -17.73
CA TYR A 110 -0.24 0.26 -17.25
C TYR A 110 -1.54 0.54 -16.49
N GLY A 111 -2.54 -0.35 -16.60
CA GLY A 111 -3.75 -0.28 -15.78
C GLY A 111 -3.76 -1.25 -14.60
N ASN A 112 -2.70 -2.04 -14.39
CA ASN A 112 -2.65 -3.06 -13.35
C ASN A 112 -1.23 -3.15 -12.78
N TYR A 113 -1.03 -2.54 -11.61
CA TYR A 113 0.29 -2.38 -11.00
C TYR A 113 0.25 -2.31 -9.48
N ARG A 114 1.40 -2.60 -8.86
CA ARG A 114 1.63 -2.51 -7.43
C ARG A 114 2.18 -1.13 -7.05
N VAL A 115 1.69 -0.58 -5.95
CA VAL A 115 2.25 0.60 -5.29
C VAL A 115 2.77 0.15 -3.93
N GLU A 116 4.00 0.55 -3.61
CA GLU A 116 4.61 0.34 -2.30
C GLU A 116 4.93 1.71 -1.69
N LEU A 117 4.62 1.85 -0.40
CA LEU A 117 4.81 3.04 0.41
C LEU A 117 5.64 2.67 1.62
N TYR A 118 6.56 3.56 2.00
CA TYR A 118 7.35 3.42 3.20
C TYR A 118 7.41 4.74 3.95
N GLN A 119 7.06 4.75 5.23
CA GLN A 119 7.28 5.89 6.12
C GLN A 119 8.40 5.57 7.10
N THR A 120 9.48 6.34 7.06
CA THR A 120 10.54 6.26 8.08
C THR A 120 10.05 6.92 9.36
N LEU A 121 10.09 6.19 10.47
CA LEU A 121 9.66 6.66 11.79
C LEU A 121 10.84 7.06 12.68
N THR A 122 11.99 6.43 12.47
CA THR A 122 13.18 6.59 13.32
C THR A 122 14.45 6.74 12.48
N ASP A 123 15.47 7.39 13.04
CA ASP A 123 16.73 7.69 12.34
C ASP A 123 17.54 6.45 11.95
N ASP A 124 17.30 5.30 12.60
CA ASP A 124 17.90 4.01 12.25
C ASP A 124 17.26 3.35 11.03
N GLY A 125 16.21 3.97 10.48
CA GLY A 125 15.53 3.56 9.26
C GLY A 125 14.32 2.65 9.49
N ALA A 126 13.94 2.34 10.73
CA ALA A 126 12.71 1.60 11.01
C ALA A 126 11.47 2.45 10.67
N GLY A 127 10.38 1.78 10.30
CA GLY A 127 9.27 2.44 9.66
C GLY A 127 8.05 1.56 9.41
N LEU A 128 7.12 2.12 8.62
CA LEU A 128 5.89 1.45 8.20
C LEU A 128 5.95 1.16 6.70
N ASP A 129 5.81 -0.11 6.32
CA ASP A 129 5.71 -0.55 4.93
C ASP A 129 4.26 -0.89 4.58
N ALA A 130 3.77 -0.37 3.45
CA ALA A 130 2.44 -0.67 2.96
C ALA A 130 2.46 -0.95 1.47
N THR A 131 1.78 -2.03 1.07
CA THR A 131 1.76 -2.50 -0.32
C THR A 131 0.33 -2.73 -0.77
N HIS A 132 -0.01 -2.29 -1.99
CA HIS A 132 -1.32 -2.54 -2.58
C HIS A 132 -1.26 -2.73 -4.09
N TYR A 133 -2.09 -3.63 -4.61
CA TYR A 133 -2.22 -3.86 -6.05
C TYR A 133 -3.43 -3.10 -6.59
N LEU A 134 -3.22 -2.21 -7.53
CA LEU A 134 -4.28 -1.41 -8.16
C LEU A 134 -4.63 -2.03 -9.51
N THR A 135 -5.91 -2.33 -9.73
CA THR A 135 -6.38 -2.91 -10.99
C THR A 135 -7.39 -2.03 -11.71
N PHE A 136 -7.31 -2.09 -13.04
CA PHE A 136 -8.34 -1.64 -13.96
C PHE A 136 -8.96 -2.87 -14.61
N ASN A 137 -10.16 -3.23 -14.15
CA ASN A 137 -10.86 -4.43 -14.61
C ASN A 137 -12.34 -4.13 -14.86
N PRO A 138 -12.66 -3.35 -15.92
CA PRO A 138 -14.03 -2.99 -16.23
C PRO A 138 -14.82 -4.25 -16.61
N GLY A 139 -15.72 -4.68 -15.73
CA GLY A 139 -16.61 -5.82 -15.96
C GLY A 139 -16.50 -6.94 -14.94
N THR A 140 -15.40 -7.05 -14.19
CA THR A 140 -15.27 -8.10 -13.17
C THR A 140 -15.80 -7.61 -11.83
N THR A 141 -16.85 -8.27 -11.36
CA THR A 141 -17.62 -7.88 -10.17
C THR A 141 -17.00 -8.27 -8.85
N SER A 142 -16.05 -9.17 -8.92
CA SER A 142 -15.44 -9.82 -7.78
C SER A 142 -14.02 -9.34 -7.52
N ASP A 143 -13.49 -8.42 -8.32
CA ASP A 143 -12.13 -7.90 -8.11
C ASP A 143 -12.16 -6.79 -7.04
N PRO A 144 -11.67 -7.05 -5.82
CA PRO A 144 -11.67 -6.06 -4.74
C PRO A 144 -10.65 -4.94 -4.96
N ASN A 145 -9.78 -5.06 -5.97
CA ASN A 145 -8.69 -4.14 -6.25
C ASN A 145 -8.98 -3.23 -7.45
N ALA A 146 -10.19 -3.31 -8.02
CA ALA A 146 -10.61 -2.60 -9.22
C ALA A 146 -10.92 -1.10 -8.95
N TYR A 147 -9.95 -0.41 -8.34
CA TYR A 147 -10.03 1.01 -7.98
C TYR A 147 -9.78 1.95 -9.16
N LEU A 148 -9.08 1.49 -10.20
CA LEU A 148 -8.69 2.35 -11.31
C LEU A 148 -9.79 2.49 -12.35
N SER A 149 -9.83 3.66 -12.96
CA SER A 149 -10.56 3.98 -14.19
C SER A 149 -9.53 4.45 -15.21
N CYS A 150 -9.18 3.61 -16.18
CA CYS A 150 -8.23 3.93 -17.23
C CYS A 150 -8.94 4.19 -18.57
N LEU A 151 -8.82 5.40 -19.09
CA LEU A 151 -9.48 5.83 -20.33
C LEU A 151 -8.45 6.14 -21.41
N GLN A 152 -8.70 5.64 -22.61
CA GLN A 152 -7.95 5.97 -23.83
C GLN A 152 -8.74 6.99 -24.63
N MET A 153 -8.19 8.20 -24.81
CA MET A 153 -8.85 9.31 -25.49
C MET A 153 -8.54 9.38 -27.00
N GLY A 154 -8.49 8.22 -27.67
CA GLY A 154 -8.21 8.14 -29.11
C GLY A 154 -6.78 7.72 -29.50
N LYS A 155 -6.48 7.87 -30.79
CA LYS A 155 -5.38 7.20 -31.51
C LYS A 155 -3.96 7.61 -31.09
N PHE A 156 -3.81 8.85 -30.60
CA PHE A 156 -2.50 9.44 -30.25
C PHE A 156 -2.48 10.01 -28.84
N THR A 157 -3.49 9.70 -28.04
CA THR A 157 -3.60 10.21 -26.67
C THR A 157 -3.08 9.18 -25.68
N PRO A 158 -2.48 9.62 -24.57
CA PRO A 158 -2.18 8.77 -23.44
C PRO A 158 -3.40 7.99 -22.95
N THR A 159 -3.13 6.85 -22.33
CA THR A 159 -4.06 6.24 -21.37
C THR A 159 -3.98 7.04 -20.07
N ILE A 160 -5.11 7.57 -19.63
CA ILE A 160 -5.22 8.30 -18.37
C ILE A 160 -5.89 7.39 -17.35
N CYS A 161 -5.21 7.10 -16.26
CA CYS A 161 -5.73 6.31 -15.14
C CYS A 161 -5.95 7.20 -13.93
N GLN A 162 -7.07 6.99 -13.24
CA GLN A 162 -7.38 7.67 -11.98
C GLN A 162 -8.16 6.74 -11.05
N ILE A 163 -8.07 6.93 -9.75
CA ILE A 163 -9.02 6.32 -8.82
C ILE A 163 -10.33 7.10 -8.82
N ASN A 164 -11.43 6.47 -8.38
CA ASN A 164 -12.77 7.09 -8.32
C ASN A 164 -13.32 7.61 -9.66
N GLY A 165 -12.70 7.24 -10.79
CA GLY A 165 -13.22 7.58 -12.11
C GLY A 165 -14.47 6.77 -12.48
N PRO A 166 -15.16 7.12 -13.57
CA PRO A 166 -16.45 6.53 -13.95
C PRO A 166 -16.39 5.03 -14.27
N LEU A 167 -15.21 4.48 -14.56
CA LEU A 167 -15.00 3.05 -14.79
C LEU A 167 -14.41 2.32 -13.58
N SER A 168 -14.17 3.03 -12.47
CA SER A 168 -13.75 2.42 -11.22
C SER A 168 -14.89 1.59 -10.65
N ARG A 169 -14.56 0.40 -10.18
CA ARG A 169 -15.51 -0.54 -9.57
C ARG A 169 -15.67 -0.26 -8.09
N VAL A 170 -14.55 0.01 -7.43
CA VAL A 170 -14.46 0.18 -5.98
C VAL A 170 -14.25 1.66 -5.69
N PRO A 171 -15.27 2.34 -5.15
CA PRO A 171 -15.14 3.75 -4.76
C PRO A 171 -14.37 3.85 -3.44
N GLY A 172 -13.70 4.99 -3.26
CA GLY A 172 -13.07 5.38 -2.01
C GLY A 172 -11.57 5.58 -2.15
N PRO A 173 -10.91 6.01 -1.06
CA PRO A 173 -9.48 5.86 -0.97
C PRO A 173 -9.11 4.37 -0.98
N VAL A 174 -7.94 4.04 -1.48
CA VAL A 174 -7.38 2.69 -1.34
C VAL A 174 -6.73 2.61 0.04
N VAL A 175 -7.34 1.85 0.95
CA VAL A 175 -6.80 1.61 2.29
C VAL A 175 -5.69 0.57 2.20
N MET A 176 -4.47 0.96 2.59
CA MET A 176 -3.28 0.13 2.58
C MET A 176 -2.82 -0.08 4.02
N TYR A 177 -2.99 -1.31 4.52
CA TYR A 177 -2.51 -1.67 5.84
C TYR A 177 -0.99 -1.76 5.85
N ALA A 178 -0.38 -1.16 6.87
CA ALA A 178 1.06 -1.14 7.02
C ALA A 178 1.57 -2.15 8.05
N SER A 179 2.74 -2.72 7.79
CA SER A 179 3.53 -3.48 8.77
C SER A 179 4.68 -2.63 9.29
N GLU A 180 5.02 -2.81 10.57
CA GLU A 180 6.26 -2.28 11.13
C GLU A 180 7.44 -3.06 10.60
N GLU A 181 8.41 -2.36 10.02
CA GLU A 181 9.64 -2.94 9.49
C GLU A 181 10.86 -2.30 10.16
N THR A 182 11.91 -3.09 10.36
CA THR A 182 13.16 -2.61 10.95
C THR A 182 14.02 -1.82 9.95
N ALA A 183 13.71 -1.93 8.66
CA ALA A 183 14.31 -1.16 7.58
C ALA A 183 13.40 -1.21 6.35
N ARG A 184 13.55 -0.22 5.47
CA ARG A 184 12.86 -0.18 4.19
C ARG A 184 13.17 -1.41 3.33
N PRO A 185 12.16 -2.09 2.76
CA PRO A 185 12.37 -3.19 1.83
C PRO A 185 13.20 -2.78 0.60
N ASN A 186 14.05 -3.70 0.12
CA ASN A 186 14.84 -3.51 -1.10
C ASN A 186 14.02 -3.70 -2.37
#